data_AF-A0A0D2AWU3-F1
#
_entry.id   AF-A0A0D2AWU3-F1
#
_cell.length_a   1.000
_cell.length_b   1.000
_cell.length_c   1.000
_cell.angle_alpha   90.00
_cell.angle_beta   90.00
_cell.angle_gamma   90.00
#
_symmetry.space_group_name_H-M   'P 1'
#
loop_
_entity.id
_entity.type
_entity.pdbx_description
1 polymer ?
#
loop_
_entity_poly.entity_id
_entity_poly.type
_entity_poly.pdbx_seq_one_letter_code
_entity_poly.pdbx_strand_id
1 'polypeptide(L)'
;MKAQSNLVRLTALSTLFYYVRWRICQSPDTFGAIPGFLRPTSVQLCVPHQQWIDLIPWPALRDFLILRLDGSQYAQFRDVLNDTFVMKWPQPISGCVVEGKGCYTLSLEFRRHLCNIDNWAMKPQALKEFPFLREVVNVLPEHYELDE
;
A
#
# COMPACT_ATOMS: atom_id res chain seq x y z
N MET A 1 16.42 9.66 5.29
CA MET A 1 16.19 8.20 5.58
C MET A 1 15.09 7.86 6.62
N LYS A 2 15.02 8.47 7.83
CA LYS A 2 13.98 8.15 8.85
C LYS A 2 12.55 8.60 8.49
N ALA A 3 12.41 9.71 7.76
CA ALA A 3 11.10 10.29 7.41
C ALA A 3 10.31 9.40 6.43
N GLN A 4 10.96 8.88 5.39
CA GLN A 4 10.34 7.95 4.44
C GLN A 4 9.87 6.65 5.11
N SER A 5 10.62 6.13 6.08
CA SER A 5 10.21 4.95 6.85
C SER A 5 8.90 5.20 7.62
N ASN A 6 8.74 6.39 8.21
CA ASN A 6 7.50 6.74 8.93
C ASN A 6 6.31 6.95 7.99
N LEU A 7 6.52 7.54 6.81
CA LEU A 7 5.46 7.72 5.82
C LEU A 7 4.94 6.37 5.29
N VAL A 8 5.84 5.44 4.99
CA VAL A 8 5.48 4.08 4.56
C VAL A 8 4.70 3.37 5.66
N ARG A 9 5.15 3.47 6.92
CA ARG A 9 4.43 2.90 8.08
C ARG A 9 3.04 3.50 8.25
N LEU A 10 2.92 4.83 8.17
CA LEU A 10 1.64 5.52 8.28
C LEU A 10 0.67 5.08 7.17
N THR A 11 1.17 4.97 5.95
CA THR A 11 0.44 4.50 4.77
C THR A 11 -0.06 3.06 4.95
N ALA A 12 0.82 2.16 5.41
CA ALA A 12 0.47 0.76 5.67
C ALA A 12 -0.58 0.62 6.79
N LEU A 13 -0.41 1.35 7.91
CA LEU A 13 -1.36 1.36 9.02
C LEU A 13 -2.73 1.93 8.60
N SER A 14 -2.73 2.98 7.79
CA SER A 14 -3.96 3.57 7.26
C SER A 14 -4.72 2.58 6.36
N THR A 15 -3.99 1.86 5.51
CA THR A 15 -4.54 0.81 4.63
C THR A 15 -5.12 -0.34 5.45
N LEU A 16 -4.36 -0.82 6.44
CA LEU A 16 -4.82 -1.85 7.37
C LEU A 16 -6.08 -1.39 8.13
N PHE A 17 -6.14 -0.13 8.56
CA PHE A 17 -7.32 0.42 9.23
C PHE A 17 -8.56 0.38 8.34
N TYR A 18 -8.48 0.81 7.07
CA TYR A 18 -9.62 0.70 6.15
C TYR A 18 -10.10 -0.73 6.00
N TYR A 19 -9.17 -1.67 5.82
CA TYR A 19 -9.48 -3.08 5.63
C TYR A 19 -10.11 -3.71 6.89
N VAL A 20 -9.46 -3.58 8.04
CA VAL A 20 -9.91 -4.15 9.31
C VAL A 20 -11.24 -3.53 9.75
N ARG A 21 -11.41 -2.20 9.59
CA ARG A 21 -12.67 -1.54 9.93
C ARG A 21 -13.84 -2.11 9.15
N TRP A 22 -13.67 -2.36 7.86
CA TRP A 22 -14.70 -3.03 7.06
C TRP A 22 -14.94 -4.47 7.54
N ARG A 23 -13.87 -5.25 7.80
CA ARG A 23 -14.00 -6.64 8.28
C ARG A 23 -14.76 -6.75 9.61
N ILE A 24 -14.62 -5.76 10.49
CA ILE A 24 -15.30 -5.70 11.78
C ILE A 24 -16.75 -5.19 11.61
N CYS A 25 -16.94 -4.05 10.95
CA CYS A 25 -18.25 -3.39 10.90
C CYS A 25 -19.20 -3.97 9.84
N GLN A 26 -18.67 -4.55 8.77
CA GLN A 26 -19.41 -5.23 7.70
C GLN A 26 -20.61 -4.44 7.14
N SER A 27 -20.45 -3.12 6.98
CA SER A 27 -21.50 -2.24 6.45
C SER A 27 -21.19 -1.74 5.04
N PRO A 28 -22.21 -1.38 4.23
CA PRO A 28 -21.99 -0.77 2.91
C PRO A 28 -21.11 0.47 2.98
N ASP A 29 -21.25 1.30 4.02
CA ASP A 29 -20.46 2.52 4.20
C ASP A 29 -18.98 2.23 4.47
N THR A 30 -18.70 1.22 5.31
CA THR A 30 -17.33 0.85 5.66
C THR A 30 -16.62 0.15 4.50
N PHE A 31 -17.35 -0.62 3.69
CA PHE A 31 -16.85 -1.17 2.42
C PHE A 31 -16.63 -0.08 1.36
N GLY A 32 -17.60 0.84 1.20
CA GLY A 32 -17.54 1.93 0.25
C GLY A 32 -16.35 2.87 0.49
N ALA A 33 -15.94 3.01 1.75
CA ALA A 33 -14.77 3.79 2.14
C ALA A 33 -13.42 3.14 1.79
N ILE A 34 -13.38 1.84 1.43
CA ILE A 34 -12.15 1.22 0.92
C ILE A 34 -11.91 1.72 -0.51
N PRO A 35 -10.70 2.22 -0.83
CA PRO A 35 -10.33 2.56 -2.20
C PRO A 35 -10.57 1.37 -3.13
N GLY A 36 -11.07 1.62 -4.35
CA GLY A 36 -11.45 0.54 -5.28
C GLY A 36 -10.35 -0.50 -5.49
N PHE A 37 -9.10 -0.05 -5.61
CA PHE A 37 -7.93 -0.92 -5.80
C PHE A 37 -7.50 -1.71 -4.55
N LEU A 38 -7.96 -1.33 -3.35
CA LEU A 38 -7.71 -2.05 -2.08
C LEU A 38 -8.85 -2.98 -1.68
N ARG A 39 -9.98 -2.94 -2.40
CA ARG A 39 -11.06 -3.90 -2.16
C ARG A 39 -10.56 -5.33 -2.47
N PRO A 40 -11.08 -6.35 -1.77
CA PRO A 40 -10.72 -7.74 -2.05
C PRO A 40 -11.06 -8.12 -3.49
N THR A 41 -10.14 -8.80 -4.16
CA THR A 41 -10.38 -9.46 -5.44
C THR A 41 -11.12 -10.78 -5.23
N SER A 42 -11.65 -11.35 -6.32
CA SER A 42 -12.25 -12.69 -6.27
C SER A 42 -11.24 -13.75 -5.83
N VAL A 43 -9.97 -13.63 -6.23
CA VAL A 43 -8.89 -14.56 -5.82
C VAL A 43 -8.70 -14.51 -4.32
N GLN A 44 -8.61 -13.32 -3.72
CA GLN A 44 -8.45 -13.16 -2.28
C GLN A 44 -9.62 -13.72 -1.47
N LEU A 45 -10.84 -13.67 -2.02
CA LEU A 45 -12.03 -14.22 -1.38
C LEU A 45 -12.12 -15.75 -1.46
N CYS A 46 -11.45 -16.38 -2.43
CA CYS A 46 -11.59 -17.81 -2.71
C CYS A 46 -10.34 -18.64 -2.38
N VAL A 47 -9.16 -18.03 -2.27
CA VAL A 47 -7.89 -18.74 -2.10
C VAL A 47 -7.23 -18.35 -0.78
N PRO A 48 -6.90 -19.32 0.10
CA PRO A 48 -6.12 -19.04 1.31
C PRO A 48 -4.75 -18.44 0.97
N HIS A 49 -4.39 -17.35 1.66
CA HIS A 49 -3.15 -16.62 1.40
C HIS A 49 -2.66 -15.89 2.66
N GLN A 50 -1.46 -15.31 2.58
CA GLN A 50 -0.88 -14.54 3.68
C GLN A 50 -1.58 -13.18 3.84
N GLN A 51 -2.02 -12.85 5.04
CA GLN A 51 -2.82 -11.65 5.32
C GLN A 51 -2.15 -10.33 4.91
N TRP A 52 -0.81 -10.27 4.89
CA TRP A 52 -0.10 -9.05 4.47
C TRP A 52 -0.30 -8.72 2.98
N ILE A 53 -0.68 -9.70 2.15
CA ILE A 53 -0.96 -9.49 0.72
C ILE A 53 -2.18 -8.57 0.53
N ASP A 54 -3.15 -8.60 1.46
CA ASP A 54 -4.32 -7.71 1.42
C ASP A 54 -3.96 -6.21 1.49
N LEU A 55 -2.75 -5.87 1.96
CA LEU A 55 -2.29 -4.48 2.13
C LEU A 55 -1.58 -3.92 0.90
N ILE A 56 -1.38 -4.74 -0.15
CA ILE A 56 -0.72 -4.32 -1.37
C ILE A 56 -1.72 -3.56 -2.26
N PRO A 57 -1.39 -2.35 -2.74
CA PRO A 57 -2.34 -1.50 -3.45
C PRO A 57 -2.68 -2.01 -4.87
N TRP A 58 -1.87 -2.88 -5.46
CA TRP A 58 -2.08 -3.34 -6.84
C TRP A 58 -2.87 -4.67 -6.87
N PRO A 59 -4.13 -4.70 -7.34
CA PRO A 59 -4.94 -5.93 -7.40
C PRO A 59 -4.27 -7.05 -8.21
N ALA A 60 -3.72 -6.72 -9.37
CA ALA A 60 -3.07 -7.69 -10.25
C ALA A 60 -1.83 -8.32 -9.58
N LEU A 61 -1.07 -7.54 -8.82
CA LEU A 61 0.04 -8.06 -8.03
C LEU A 61 -0.46 -9.01 -6.92
N ARG A 62 -1.52 -8.64 -6.20
CA ARG A 62 -2.11 -9.50 -5.16
C ARG A 62 -2.52 -10.86 -5.74
N ASP A 63 -3.25 -10.84 -6.85
CA ASP A 63 -3.70 -12.07 -7.52
C ASP A 63 -2.50 -12.91 -8.00
N PHE A 64 -1.46 -12.28 -8.54
CA PHE A 64 -0.24 -12.98 -8.94
C PHE A 64 0.45 -13.65 -7.75
N LEU A 65 0.62 -12.95 -6.62
CA LEU A 65 1.28 -13.49 -5.43
C LEU A 65 0.52 -14.68 -4.84
N ILE A 66 -0.82 -14.65 -4.91
CA ILE A 66 -1.66 -15.71 -4.38
C ILE A 66 -1.64 -16.94 -5.30
N LEU A 67 -1.65 -16.74 -6.63
CA LEU A 67 -1.82 -17.82 -7.59
C LEU A 67 -0.52 -18.41 -8.13
N ARG A 68 0.61 -17.70 -8.00
CA ARG A 68 1.84 -18.01 -8.74
C ARG A 68 3.11 -17.97 -7.90
N LEU A 69 3.19 -17.13 -6.88
CA LEU A 69 4.42 -17.02 -6.09
C LEU A 69 4.52 -18.19 -5.10
N ASP A 70 5.67 -18.86 -5.10
CA ASP A 70 5.96 -19.93 -4.16
C ASP A 70 6.02 -19.36 -2.73
N GLY A 71 5.39 -20.05 -1.78
CA GLY A 71 5.35 -19.61 -0.38
C GLY A 71 6.73 -19.48 0.27
N SER A 72 7.74 -20.21 -0.21
CA SER A 72 9.14 -20.06 0.21
C SER A 72 9.74 -18.70 -0.14
N GLN A 73 9.20 -18.02 -1.15
CA GLN A 73 9.66 -16.69 -1.60
C GLN A 73 8.96 -15.54 -0.88
N TYR A 74 7.93 -15.79 -0.06
CA TYR A 74 7.16 -14.74 0.61
C TYR A 74 7.99 -13.88 1.55
N ALA A 75 8.96 -14.46 2.26
CA ALA A 75 9.83 -13.70 3.15
C ALA A 75 10.66 -12.68 2.36
N GLN A 76 11.36 -13.14 1.31
CA GLN A 76 12.15 -12.28 0.44
C GLN A 76 11.28 -11.22 -0.24
N PHE A 77 10.13 -11.61 -0.80
CA PHE A 77 9.25 -10.66 -1.49
C PHE A 77 8.77 -9.55 -0.55
N ARG A 78 8.42 -9.90 0.69
CA ARG A 78 8.01 -8.92 1.71
C ARG A 78 9.14 -7.96 2.07
N ASP A 79 10.39 -8.44 2.13
CA ASP A 79 11.54 -7.59 2.41
C ASP A 79 11.78 -6.60 1.24
N VAL A 80 11.73 -7.08 -0.01
CA VAL A 80 11.78 -6.22 -1.20
C VAL A 80 10.64 -5.20 -1.19
N LEU A 81 9.42 -5.63 -0.89
CA LEU A 81 8.26 -4.75 -0.79
C LEU A 81 8.56 -3.62 0.21
N ASN A 82 8.99 -3.94 1.44
CA ASN A 82 9.26 -2.95 2.48
C ASN A 82 10.35 -1.94 2.09
N ASP A 83 11.39 -2.38 1.37
CA ASP A 83 12.54 -1.53 1.02
C ASP A 83 12.29 -0.64 -0.21
N THR A 84 11.41 -1.10 -1.08
CA THR A 84 11.16 -0.47 -2.38
C THR A 84 9.81 0.25 -2.47
N PHE A 85 8.92 0.09 -1.49
CA PHE A 85 7.65 0.77 -1.48
C PHE A 85 7.79 2.29 -1.40
N VAL A 86 7.01 3.02 -2.21
CA VAL A 86 6.97 4.47 -2.20
C VAL A 86 5.53 4.98 -2.26
N MET A 87 5.21 5.89 -1.36
CA MET A 87 4.07 6.79 -1.45
C MET A 87 4.60 8.17 -1.89
N LYS A 88 4.18 8.65 -3.06
CA LYS A 88 4.64 9.90 -3.67
C LYS A 88 4.00 11.15 -3.02
N TRP A 89 4.12 11.26 -1.71
CA TRP A 89 3.58 12.37 -0.94
C TRP A 89 4.46 13.62 -1.13
N PRO A 90 3.92 14.75 -1.64
CA PRO A 90 4.72 15.92 -2.02
C PRO A 90 4.97 16.91 -0.88
N GLN A 91 4.51 16.61 0.33
CA GLN A 91 4.60 17.50 1.49
C GLN A 91 5.40 16.85 2.61
N PRO A 92 5.86 17.60 3.61
CA PRO A 92 6.42 17.00 4.82
C PRO A 92 5.43 16.02 5.48
N ILE A 93 5.97 15.03 6.19
CA ILE A 93 5.14 14.01 6.87
C ILE A 93 4.18 14.62 7.91
N SER A 94 4.51 15.78 8.48
CA SER A 94 3.62 16.52 9.38
C SER A 94 2.30 16.90 8.70
N GLY A 95 2.30 17.13 7.37
CA GLY A 95 1.09 17.39 6.59
C GLY A 95 0.15 16.19 6.45
N CYS A 96 0.57 14.99 6.86
CA CYS A 96 -0.29 13.81 6.86
C CYS A 96 -1.31 13.81 8.00
N VAL A 97 -1.07 14.57 9.06
CA VAL A 97 -1.89 14.60 10.28
C VAL A 97 -2.36 16.01 10.59
N VAL A 98 -3.56 16.12 11.15
CA VAL A 98 -4.12 17.36 11.66
C VAL A 98 -4.56 17.16 13.11
N GLU A 99 -4.27 18.13 13.95
CA GLU A 99 -4.75 18.18 15.32
C GLU A 99 -6.17 18.76 15.35
N GLY A 100 -7.11 17.98 15.87
CA GLY A 100 -8.49 18.37 16.12
C GLY A 100 -8.74 18.57 17.61
N LYS A 101 -9.97 18.33 18.07
CA LYS A 101 -10.43 18.47 19.46
C LYS A 101 -9.68 17.55 20.46
N GLY A 102 -8.40 17.81 20.71
CA GLY A 102 -7.51 17.02 21.56
C GLY A 102 -7.04 15.69 20.96
N CYS A 103 -7.17 15.48 19.64
CA CYS A 103 -6.75 14.24 18.98
C CYS A 103 -6.14 14.50 17.60
N TYR A 104 -5.20 13.63 17.19
CA TYR A 104 -4.63 13.63 15.85
C TYR A 104 -5.45 12.76 14.91
N THR A 105 -5.74 13.27 13.72
CA THR A 105 -6.43 12.52 12.66
C THR A 105 -5.69 12.69 11.33
N LEU A 106 -5.90 11.79 10.38
CA LEU A 106 -5.33 11.94 9.05
C LEU A 106 -5.92 13.17 8.34
N SER A 107 -5.06 13.99 7.75
CA SER A 107 -5.48 15.14 6.96
C SER A 107 -6.36 14.67 5.78
N LEU A 108 -7.29 15.52 5.35
CA LEU A 108 -8.15 15.21 4.20
C LEU A 108 -7.32 15.02 2.93
N GLU A 109 -6.28 15.83 2.76
CA GLU A 109 -5.35 15.77 1.64
C GLU A 109 -4.61 14.44 1.60
N PHE A 110 -4.05 14.01 2.73
CA PHE A 110 -3.36 12.74 2.81
C PHE A 110 -4.30 11.56 2.58
N ARG A 111 -5.54 11.59 3.11
CA ARG A 111 -6.53 10.55 2.81
C ARG A 111 -6.86 10.46 1.33
N ARG A 112 -7.08 11.59 0.66
CA ARG A 112 -7.33 11.61 -0.80
C ARG A 112 -6.13 11.09 -1.58
N HIS A 113 -4.93 11.46 -1.16
CA HIS A 113 -3.69 11.04 -1.78
C HIS A 113 -3.45 9.54 -1.62
N LEU A 114 -3.64 9.00 -0.41
CA LEU A 114 -3.61 7.57 -0.10
C LEU A 114 -4.57 6.77 -0.99
N CYS A 115 -5.78 7.31 -1.22
CA CYS A 115 -6.84 6.65 -1.99
C CYS A 115 -6.68 6.78 -3.52
N ASN A 116 -5.55 7.28 -4.02
CA ASN A 116 -5.25 7.32 -5.45
C ASN A 116 -4.08 6.38 -5.77
N ILE A 117 -4.33 5.35 -6.61
CA ILE A 117 -3.34 4.32 -6.95
C ILE A 117 -2.10 4.90 -7.65
N ASP A 118 -2.25 6.01 -8.38
CA ASP A 118 -1.14 6.63 -9.11
C ASP A 118 -0.08 7.22 -8.17
N ASN A 119 -0.41 7.43 -6.90
CA ASN A 119 0.53 7.91 -5.89
C ASN A 119 1.39 6.79 -5.28
N TRP A 120 1.02 5.54 -5.51
CA TRP A 120 1.78 4.38 -5.07
C TRP A 120 2.77 4.01 -6.15
N ALA A 121 4.00 3.68 -5.76
CA ALA A 121 5.03 3.21 -6.66
C ALA A 121 6.01 2.26 -5.94
N MET A 122 6.83 1.58 -6.72
CA MET A 122 8.00 0.85 -6.23
C MET A 122 9.27 1.45 -6.84
N LYS A 123 10.37 1.40 -6.08
CA LYS A 123 11.68 1.75 -6.61
C LYS A 123 12.14 0.71 -7.64
N PRO A 124 12.91 1.10 -8.68
CA PRO A 124 13.37 0.19 -9.74
C PRO A 124 14.12 -1.06 -9.25
N GLN A 125 14.74 -1.00 -8.08
CA GLN A 125 15.46 -2.13 -7.46
C GLN A 125 14.56 -3.36 -7.33
N ALA A 126 13.26 -3.19 -7.10
CA ALA A 126 12.30 -4.28 -7.01
C ALA A 126 12.27 -5.14 -8.30
N LEU A 127 12.46 -4.51 -9.46
CA LEU A 127 12.45 -5.20 -10.75
C LEU A 127 13.67 -6.09 -10.97
N LYS A 128 14.79 -5.83 -10.27
CA LYS A 128 15.99 -6.67 -10.37
C LYS A 128 15.76 -8.02 -9.69
N GLU A 129 15.04 -8.04 -8.59
CA GLU A 129 14.73 -9.26 -7.84
C GLU A 129 13.47 -9.95 -8.37
N PHE A 130 12.44 -9.16 -8.73
CA PHE A 130 11.17 -9.67 -9.21
C PHE A 130 10.75 -8.97 -10.52
N PRO A 131 11.26 -9.42 -11.68
CA PRO A 131 11.03 -8.76 -12.97
C PRO A 131 9.55 -8.66 -13.38
N PHE A 132 8.71 -9.59 -12.92
CA PHE A 132 7.28 -9.62 -13.24
C PHE A 132 6.52 -8.38 -12.72
N LEU A 133 7.08 -7.67 -11.73
CA LEU A 133 6.47 -6.47 -11.17
C LEU A 133 6.24 -5.37 -12.21
N ARG A 134 7.06 -5.33 -13.28
CA ARG A 134 6.97 -4.32 -14.35
C ARG A 134 5.57 -4.20 -14.96
N GLU A 135 4.84 -5.31 -15.04
CA GLU A 135 3.52 -5.36 -15.69
C GLU A 135 2.36 -5.06 -14.73
N VAL A 136 2.62 -5.02 -13.42
CA VAL A 136 1.56 -5.00 -12.40
C VAL A 136 1.70 -3.89 -11.36
N VAL A 137 2.80 -3.14 -11.36
CA VAL A 137 3.01 -2.00 -10.44
C VAL A 137 3.49 -0.75 -11.16
N ASN A 138 3.23 0.40 -10.54
CA ASN A 138 3.87 1.66 -10.92
C ASN A 138 5.33 1.63 -10.44
N VAL A 139 6.28 1.92 -11.32
CA VAL A 139 7.70 1.97 -10.97
C VAL A 139 8.21 3.40 -11.14
N LEU A 140 8.99 3.87 -10.16
CA LEU A 140 9.62 5.18 -10.27
C LEU A 140 10.69 5.19 -11.37
N PRO A 141 10.99 6.36 -11.97
CA PRO A 141 12.20 6.55 -12.77
C PRO A 141 13.48 6.20 -11.99
N GLU A 142 14.54 5.80 -12.68
CA GLU A 142 15.83 5.44 -12.04
C GLU A 142 16.47 6.58 -11.23
N HIS A 143 16.17 7.83 -11.59
CA HIS A 143 16.70 9.04 -10.93
C HIS A 143 15.63 9.83 -10.19
N TYR A 144 14.60 9.17 -9.65
CA TYR A 144 13.57 9.86 -8.89
C TYR A 144 14.11 10.33 -7.54
N GLU A 145 14.40 11.63 -7.42
CA GLU A 145 14.70 12.27 -6.14
C GLU A 145 13.38 12.43 -5.37
N LEU A 146 13.34 11.86 -4.17
CA LEU A 146 12.31 12.19 -3.21
C LEU A 146 12.76 13.48 -2.53
N ASP A 147 12.09 14.59 -2.82
CA ASP A 147 12.28 15.83 -2.06
C ASP A 147 12.07 15.50 -0.57
N GLU A 148 13.16 15.54 0.22
CA GLU A 148 13.15 15.20 1.66
C GLU A 148 12.43 16.24 2.52
#